data_AF-A0A6I6A7M9-F1
#
_entry.id   AF-A0A6I6A7M9-F1
#
_cell.length_a   1.000
_cell.length_b   1.000
_cell.length_c   1.000
_cell.angle_alpha   90.00
_cell.angle_beta   90.00
_cell.angle_gamma   90.00
#
_symmetry.space_group_name_H-M   'P 1'
#
loop_
_entity.id
_entity.type
_entity.pdbx_description
1 polymer ?
#
loop_
_entity_poly.entity_id
_entity_poly.type
_entity_poly.pdbx_seq_one_letter_code
_entity_poly.pdbx_strand_id
1 'polypeptide(L)' 'MTVLIFLLLVGRYIQFRQQHHALSQLSLLKNITPRHARLVTGTEVLTVPIEVLQVEDQVEVALVM' A
#
# COMPACT_ATOMS: atom_id res chain seq x y z
N MET A 1 33.21 11.88 30.36
CA MET A 1 32.08 10.92 30.26
C MET A 1 30.84 11.47 29.57
N THR A 2 30.88 12.65 28.93
CA THR A 2 29.76 13.25 28.19
C THR A 2 29.78 12.92 26.69
N VAL A 3 30.98 12.82 26.11
CA VAL A 3 31.18 12.58 24.66
C VAL A 3 30.67 11.22 24.21
N LEU A 4 30.87 10.16 25.01
CA LEU A 4 30.39 8.80 24.69
C LEU A 4 28.85 8.73 24.65
N ILE A 5 28.19 9.44 25.57
CA ILE A 5 26.72 9.52 25.62
C ILE A 5 26.21 10.24 24.37
N PHE A 6 26.86 11.34 23.99
CA PHE A 6 26.53 12.08 22.77
C PHE A 6 26.68 11.23 21.51
N LEU A 7 27.80 10.52 21.36
CA LEU A 7 28.04 9.59 20.24
C LEU A 7 27.00 8.47 20.19
N LEU A 8 26.59 7.92 21.33
CA LEU A 8 25.58 6.86 21.42
C LEU A 8 24.20 7.36 20.98
N LEU A 9 23.82 8.58 21.36
CA LEU A 9 22.58 9.21 20.94
C LEU A 9 22.56 9.51 19.43
N VAL A 10 23.68 9.98 18.87
CA VAL A 10 23.83 10.20 17.42
C VAL A 10 23.69 8.89 16.66
N GLY A 11 24.32 7.81 17.13
CA GLY A 11 24.18 6.48 16.53
C GLY A 11 22.73 5.98 16.55
N ARG A 12 22.03 6.13 17.69
CA ARG A 12 20.62 5.75 17.82
C ARG A 12 19.69 6.58 16.93
N TYR A 13 19.97 7.87 16.77
CA TYR A 13 19.19 8.75 15.91
C TYR A 13 19.35 8.39 14.42
N ILE A 14 20.58 8.08 13.99
CA ILE A 14 20.86 7.65 12.61
C ILE A 14 20.15 6.31 12.32
N GLN A 15 20.24 5.34 13.24
CA GLN A 15 19.56 4.04 13.12
C GLN A 15 18.03 4.19 13.04
N PHE A 16 17.43 5.05 13.87
CA PHE A 16 15.99 5.32 13.85
C PHE A 16 15.54 5.94 12.53
N ARG A 17 16.32 6.90 12.00
CA ARG A 17 16.02 7.58 10.74
C ARG A 17 16.08 6.64 9.53
N GLN A 18 17.00 5.68 9.52
CA GLN A 18 17.12 4.69 8.43
C GLN A 18 15.93 3.72 8.38
N GLN A 19 15.40 3.29 9.53
CA GLN A 19 14.25 2.38 9.59
C GLN A 19 12.95 3.01 9.04
N HIS A 20 12.79 4.34 9.16
CA HIS A 20 11.61 5.04 8.62
C HIS A 20 11.58 5.07 7.08
N HIS A 21 12.73 5.08 6.41
CA HIS A 21 12.78 5.14 4.94
C HIS A 21 12.38 3.81 4.28
N ALA A 22 12.70 2.67 4.91
CA ALA A 22 12.36 1.34 4.38
C ALA A 22 10.85 1.03 4.43
N LEU A 23 10.12 1.60 5.40
CA LEU A 23 8.67 1.40 5.53
C LEU A 23 7.85 2.26 4.56
N SER A 24 8.38 3.42 4.17
CA SER A 24 7.71 4.36 3.26
C SER A 24 7.46 3.74 1.88
N GLN A 25 8.44 3.01 1.33
CA GLN A 25 8.35 2.46 -0.03
C GLN A 25 7.36 1.30 -0.17
N LEU A 26 7.17 0.50 0.88
CA LEU A 26 6.19 -0.60 0.89
C LEU A 26 4.75 -0.08 0.97
N SER A 27 4.53 1.07 1.61
CA SER A 27 3.19 1.67 1.73
C SER A 27 2.62 2.10 0.38
N LEU A 28 3.48 2.60 -0.52
CA LEU A 28 3.08 3.01 -1.87
C LEU A 28 2.65 1.81 -2.73
N LEU A 29 3.35 0.68 -2.60
CA LEU A 29 2.98 -0.55 -3.32
C LEU A 29 1.60 -1.09 -2.89
N LYS A 30 1.25 -0.94 -1.60
CA LYS A 30 -0.08 -1.35 -1.09
C LYS A 30 -1.24 -0.52 -1.62
N ASN A 31 -1.00 0.71 -2.07
CA ASN A 31 -2.05 1.58 -2.61
C ASN A 31 -2.39 1.28 -4.08
N ILE A 32 -1.64 0.41 -4.74
CA ILE A 32 -1.88 0.07 -6.16
C ILE A 32 -2.95 -1.02 -6.28
N THR A 33 -3.17 -1.84 -5.26
CA THR A 33 -4.19 -2.89 -5.31
C THR A 33 -5.60 -2.30 -5.12
N PRO A 34 -6.48 -2.39 -6.13
CA PRO A 34 -7.86 -1.92 -5.99
C PRO A 34 -8.61 -2.81 -4.98
N ARG A 35 -9.39 -2.17 -4.10
CA ARG A 35 -10.18 -2.88 -3.08
C ARG A 35 -11.53 -3.39 -3.60
N HIS A 36 -12.04 -2.79 -4.66
CA HIS A 36 -13.35 -3.10 -5.23
C HIS A 36 -13.23 -3.10 -6.76
N ALA A 37 -14.12 -3.87 -7.39
CA ALA A 37 -14.25 -3.92 -8.83
C ALA A 37 -15.73 -3.77 -9.23
N ARG A 38 -15.97 -3.33 -10.47
CA ARG A 38 -17.32 -3.22 -11.05
C ARG A 38 -17.57 -4.44 -11.94
N LEU A 39 -18.15 -5.49 -11.38
CA LEU A 39 -18.49 -6.73 -12.08
C LEU A 39 -19.70 -6.50 -12.99
N VAL A 40 -19.59 -6.95 -14.24
CA VAL A 40 -20.69 -6.94 -15.21
C VAL A 40 -21.43 -8.28 -15.10
N THR A 41 -22.69 -8.24 -14.70
CA THR A 41 -23.57 -9.41 -14.64
C THR A 41 -24.74 -9.21 -15.60
N GLY A 42 -24.64 -9.79 -16.79
CA GLY A 42 -25.65 -9.60 -17.84
C GLY A 42 -25.75 -8.14 -18.26
N THR A 43 -26.84 -7.47 -17.89
CA THR A 43 -27.09 -6.05 -18.18
C THR A 43 -26.83 -5.12 -16.99
N GLU A 44 -26.50 -5.67 -15.82
CA GLU A 44 -26.27 -4.89 -14.60
C GLU A 44 -24.79 -4.82 -14.26
N VAL A 45 -24.41 -3.73 -13.59
CA VAL A 45 -23.05 -3.52 -13.09
C VAL A 45 -23.08 -3.42 -11.58
N LEU A 46 -22.40 -4.34 -10.91
CA LEU A 46 -22.38 -4.47 -9.46
C LEU A 46 -20.99 -4.13 -8.94
N THR A 47 -20.94 -3.35 -7.84
CA THR A 47 -19.67 -3.12 -7.14
C THR A 47 -19.46 -4.26 -6.17
N VAL A 48 -18.41 -5.05 -6.39
CA VAL A 48 -18.07 -6.22 -5.58
C VAL A 48 -16.65 -6.11 -5.02
N PRO A 49 -16.36 -6.74 -3.87
CA PRO A 49 -14.99 -6.91 -3.38
C PRO A 49 -14.15 -7.73 -4.37
N ILE A 50 -12.86 -7.42 -4.51
CA ILE A 50 -11.97 -8.12 -5.46
C ILE A 50 -11.84 -9.62 -5.15
N GLU A 51 -12.04 -10.00 -3.90
CA GLU A 51 -11.92 -11.38 -3.42
C GLU A 51 -13.03 -12.30 -3.96
N VAL A 52 -14.11 -11.73 -4.48
CA VAL A 52 -15.26 -12.48 -5.01
C VAL A 52 -15.14 -12.73 -6.52
N LEU A 53 -14.24 -12.01 -7.21
CA LEU A 53 -14.03 -12.16 -8.65
C LEU A 53 -13.45 -13.54 -8.97
N GLN A 54 -13.92 -14.13 -10.05
CA GLN A 54 -13.38 -15.35 -10.62
C GLN A 54 -12.65 -15.08 -11.94
N VAL A 55 -11.81 -16.05 -12.33
CA VAL A 55 -11.22 -16.05 -13.67
C VAL A 55 -12.37 -16.15 -14.68
N GLU A 56 -12.30 -15.36 -15.76
CA GLU A 56 -13.34 -15.15 -16.78
C GLU A 56 -14.45 -14.14 -16.45
N ASP A 57 -14.45 -13.51 -15.27
CA ASP A 57 -15.40 -12.43 -14.96
C ASP A 57 -15.14 -11.18 -15.81
N GLN A 58 -16.21 -10.55 -16.29
CA GLN A 58 -16.14 -9.27 -17.01
C GLN A 58 -16.25 -8.11 -16.03
N VAL A 59 -15.30 -7.19 -16.07
CA VAL A 59 -15.21 -6.04 -15.16
C VAL A 59 -15.13 -4.74 -15.95
N GLU A 60 -15.91 -3.74 -15.53
CA GLU A 60 -15.90 -2.41 -16.11
C GLU A 60 -14.80 -1.55 -15.46
N VAL A 61 -13.84 -1.07 -16.27
CA VAL A 61 -12.74 -0.21 -15.80
C VAL A 61 -13.05 1.24 -16.16
N ALA A 62 -13.51 2.01 -15.18
CA ALA A 62 -13.61 3.46 -15.30
C ALA A 62 -12.29 4.10 -14.85
N LEU A 63 -11.68 4.91 -15.72
CA LEU A 63 -10.50 5.69 -15.37
C LEU A 63 -10.93 6.75 -14.34
N VAL A 64 -10.56 6.56 -13.08
CA VAL A 64 -10.72 7.61 -12.06
C VAL A 64 -9.56 8.59 -12.28
N MET A 65 -9.90 9.76 -12.81
CA MET A 65 -8.98 10.90 -12.99
C MET A 65 -8.63 11.56 -11.65
#